data_AF-A0A7Y9RV50-F1
#
_entry.id   AF-A0A7Y9RV50-F1
#
_cell.length_a   1.000
_cell.length_b   1.000
_cell.length_c   1.000
_cell.angle_alpha   90.00
_cell.angle_beta   90.00
_cell.angle_gamma   90.00
#
_symmetry.space_group_name_H-M   'P 1'
#
loop_
_entity.id
_entity.type
_entity.pdbx_description
1 polymer ?
#
loop_
_entity_poly.entity_id
_entity_poly.type
_entity_poly.pdbx_seq_one_letter_code
_entity_poly.pdbx_strand_id
1 'polypeptide(L)'
;MALDEGREACAAAVRGFTGAVDDLDELALLGASRCHGWSRLDVVVHLLDGWSELLGALVSPVDAAPTVDAASYWTAFADGPGG
;
A
#
# COMPACT_ATOMS: atom_id res chain seq x y z
N MET A 1 -0.71 -4.16 -22.38
CA MET A 1 -1.20 -5.41 -21.75
C MET A 1 -0.88 -5.45 -20.27
N ALA A 2 0.37 -5.66 -19.81
CA ALA A 2 0.67 -5.69 -18.36
C ALA A 2 0.49 -4.34 -17.63
N LEU A 3 0.80 -3.20 -18.28
CA LEU A 3 0.61 -1.88 -17.67
C LEU A 3 -0.86 -1.49 -17.52
N ASP A 4 -1.71 -1.85 -18.48
CA ASP A 4 -3.13 -1.55 -18.46
C ASP A 4 -3.82 -2.36 -17.35
N GLU A 5 -3.49 -3.64 -17.24
CA GLU A 5 -3.94 -4.53 -16.16
C GLU A 5 -3.49 -4.01 -14.78
N GLY A 6 -2.21 -3.62 -14.64
CA GLY A 6 -1.70 -3.04 -13.41
C GLY A 6 -2.39 -1.72 -13.03
N ARG A 7 -2.69 -0.87 -14.01
CA ARG A 7 -3.41 0.39 -13.80
C ARG A 7 -4.85 0.13 -13.34
N GLU A 8 -5.55 -0.82 -13.96
CA GLU A 8 -6.92 -1.18 -13.58
C GLU A 8 -6.97 -1.77 -12.16
N ALA A 9 -6.05 -2.69 -11.85
CA ALA A 9 -5.92 -3.30 -10.52
C ALA A 9 -5.63 -2.24 -9.44
N CYS A 10 -4.69 -1.32 -9.72
CA CYS A 10 -4.36 -0.21 -8.81
C CYS A 10 -5.58 0.68 -8.56
N ALA A 11 -6.28 1.10 -9.62
CA ALA A 11 -7.47 1.94 -9.49
C ALA A 11 -8.61 1.23 -8.73
N ALA A 12 -8.76 -0.08 -8.92
CA ALA A 12 -9.73 -0.88 -8.18
C ALA A 12 -9.36 -0.98 -6.68
N ALA A 13 -8.08 -1.17 -6.36
CA ALA A 13 -7.59 -1.21 -4.98
C ALA A 13 -7.81 0.13 -4.25
N VAL A 14 -7.50 1.26 -4.90
CA VAL A 14 -7.74 2.60 -4.34
C VAL A 14 -9.22 2.79 -4.04
N ARG A 15 -10.13 2.48 -4.99
CA ARG A 15 -11.58 2.60 -4.76
C ARG A 15 -12.08 1.70 -3.64
N GLY A 16 -11.59 0.46 -3.59
CA GLY A 16 -11.95 -0.49 -2.54
C GLY A 16 -11.51 0.00 -1.16
N PHE A 17 -10.30 0.54 -1.07
CA PHE A 17 -9.79 1.13 0.17
C PHE A 17 -10.58 2.37 0.58
N THR A 18 -10.79 3.34 -0.32
CA THR A 18 -11.53 4.56 0.01
C THR A 18 -12.97 4.25 0.42
N GLY A 19 -13.64 3.30 -0.25
CA GLY A 19 -14.98 2.87 0.14
C GLY A 19 -15.03 2.16 1.50
N ALA A 20 -13.97 1.44 1.89
CA ALA A 20 -13.92 0.76 3.19
C ALA A 20 -13.69 1.72 4.37
N VAL A 21 -13.12 2.90 4.12
CA VAL A 21 -12.83 3.90 5.16
C VAL A 21 -13.89 5.00 5.24
N ASP A 22 -14.71 5.19 4.20
CA ASP A 22 -15.69 6.29 4.10
C ASP A 22 -16.71 6.29 5.25
N ASP A 23 -17.11 5.10 5.71
CA ASP A 23 -18.09 4.92 6.79
C ASP A 23 -17.47 4.90 8.20
N LEU A 24 -16.14 5.07 8.33
CA LEU A 24 -15.48 5.06 9.63
C LEU A 24 -15.45 6.46 10.23
N ASP A 25 -16.07 6.61 11.41
CA ASP A 25 -15.85 7.80 12.24
C ASP A 25 -14.47 7.77 12.94
N GLU A 26 -14.09 8.90 13.55
CA GLU A 26 -12.79 9.07 14.21
C GLU A 26 -12.52 8.03 15.30
N LEU A 27 -13.55 7.63 16.06
CA LEU A 27 -13.39 6.65 17.14
C LEU A 27 -13.33 5.22 16.59
N ALA A 28 -14.02 4.94 15.49
CA ALA A 28 -13.95 3.67 14.79
C ALA A 28 -12.53 3.40 14.25
N LEU A 29 -11.79 4.44 13.87
CA LEU A 29 -10.39 4.33 13.45
C LEU A 29 -9.45 3.81 14.56
N LEU A 30 -9.78 4.03 15.83
CA LEU A 30 -8.97 3.55 16.97
C LEU A 30 -9.14 2.05 17.24
N GLY A 31 -10.12 1.39 16.61
CA GLY A 31 -10.33 -0.05 16.77
C GLY A 31 -9.29 -0.89 16.04
N ALA A 32 -9.23 -2.19 16.38
CA ALA A 32 -8.27 -3.13 15.79
C ALA A 32 -8.48 -3.31 14.28
N SER A 33 -7.37 -3.40 13.55
CA SER A 33 -7.36 -3.80 12.14
C SER A 33 -7.15 -5.32 11.98
N ARG A 34 -7.06 -5.78 10.73
CA ARG A 34 -6.63 -7.16 10.40
C ARG A 34 -5.10 -7.30 10.37
N CYS A 35 -4.36 -6.20 10.44
CA CYS A 35 -2.92 -6.21 10.62
C CYS A 35 -2.65 -6.29 12.13
N HIS A 36 -2.13 -7.44 12.59
CA HIS A 36 -1.94 -7.68 14.01
C HIS A 36 -1.03 -6.62 14.65
N GLY A 37 -1.49 -6.06 15.78
CA GLY A 37 -0.80 -4.99 16.49
C GLY A 37 -1.10 -3.58 15.98
N TRP A 38 -1.91 -3.43 14.94
CA TRP A 38 -2.21 -2.14 14.30
C TRP A 38 -3.69 -1.79 14.45
N SER A 39 -3.98 -0.54 14.80
CA SER A 39 -5.31 0.05 14.68
C SER A 39 -5.70 0.25 13.22
N ARG A 40 -6.98 0.54 12.94
CA ARG A 40 -7.41 0.92 11.59
C ARG A 40 -6.75 2.22 11.15
N LEU A 41 -6.56 3.17 12.07
CA LEU A 41 -5.82 4.41 11.82
C LEU A 41 -4.40 4.12 11.35
N ASP A 42 -3.67 3.23 12.01
CA ASP A 42 -2.29 2.88 11.63
C ASP A 42 -2.24 2.32 10.20
N VAL A 43 -3.20 1.47 9.83
CA VAL A 43 -3.30 0.95 8.46
C VAL A 43 -3.61 2.06 7.45
N VAL A 44 -4.52 2.96 7.78
CA VAL A 44 -4.91 4.06 6.90
C VAL A 44 -3.72 5.00 6.66
N VAL A 45 -3.05 5.43 7.72
CA VAL A 45 -1.88 6.32 7.63
C VAL A 45 -0.76 5.65 6.84
N HIS A 46 -0.47 4.38 7.10
CA HIS A 46 0.55 3.63 6.37
C HIS A 46 0.30 3.59 4.85
N LEU A 47 -0.96 3.40 4.43
CA LEU A 47 -1.30 3.39 3.01
C LEU A 47 -1.22 4.78 2.39
N LEU A 48 -1.62 5.83 3.12
CA LEU A 48 -1.52 7.22 2.65
C LEU A 48 -0.06 7.66 2.49
N ASP A 49 0.81 7.30 3.43
CA ASP A 49 2.25 7.56 3.33
C ASP A 49 2.85 6.79 2.15
N GLY A 50 2.55 5.50 2.01
CA GLY A 50 3.03 4.70 0.88
C GLY A 50 2.58 5.25 -0.48
N TRP A 51 1.36 5.76 -0.59
CA TRP A 51 0.91 6.44 -1.81
C TRP A 51 1.62 7.76 -2.07
N SER A 52 1.90 8.53 -1.02
CA SER A 52 2.68 9.75 -1.12
C SER A 52 4.11 9.48 -1.60
N GLU A 53 4.74 8.40 -1.11
CA GLU A 53 6.04 7.93 -1.59
C GLU A 53 6.01 7.50 -3.05
N LEU A 54 4.99 6.76 -3.48
CA LEU A 54 4.81 6.37 -4.89
C LEU A 54 4.69 7.59 -5.81
N LEU A 55 3.92 8.60 -5.40
CA LEU A 55 3.81 9.86 -6.15
C LEU A 55 5.17 10.59 -6.20
N GLY A 56 5.93 10.59 -5.10
CA GLY A 56 7.29 11.12 -5.05
C GLY A 56 8.25 10.41 -6.00
N ALA A 57 8.13 9.09 -6.15
CA ALA A 57 8.94 8.29 -7.07
C ALA A 57 8.66 8.65 -8.55
N LEU A 58 7.42 8.97 -8.91
CA LEU A 58 7.06 9.36 -10.28
C LEU A 58 7.77 10.65 -10.75
N VAL A 59 8.13 11.54 -9.82
CA VAL A 59 8.84 12.79 -10.13
C VAL A 59 10.34 12.74 -9.84
N SER A 60 10.84 11.59 -9.38
CA SER A 60 12.24 11.38 -8.96
C SER A 60 12.90 10.26 -9.76
N PRO A 61 13.04 10.41 -11.09
CA PRO A 61 13.63 9.36 -11.93
C PRO A 61 15.11 9.14 -11.60
N VAL A 62 15.55 7.89 -11.73
CA VAL A 62 16.95 7.48 -11.62
C VAL A 62 17.36 6.73 -12.89
N ASP A 63 18.61 6.92 -13.34
CA ASP A 63 19.12 6.27 -14.56
C ASP A 63 19.44 4.78 -14.37
N ALA A 64 19.43 4.29 -13.14
CA ALA A 64 19.69 2.89 -12.83
C ALA A 64 18.54 1.98 -13.28
N ALA A 65 18.88 0.84 -13.86
CA ALA A 65 17.89 -0.17 -14.21
C ALA A 65 17.27 -0.81 -12.94
N PRO A 66 15.96 -1.10 -12.92
CA PRO A 66 15.32 -1.80 -11.80
C PRO A 66 15.90 -3.21 -11.66
N THR A 67 16.21 -3.61 -10.43
CA THR A 67 16.81 -4.90 -10.11
C THR A 67 15.83 -5.92 -9.53
N VAL A 68 14.72 -5.46 -8.96
CA VAL A 68 13.65 -6.28 -8.36
C VAL A 68 12.33 -5.53 -8.45
N ASP A 69 11.21 -6.24 -8.68
CA ASP A 69 9.88 -5.63 -8.60
C ASP A 69 9.38 -5.55 -7.15
N ALA A 70 8.46 -4.64 -6.89
CA ALA A 70 7.97 -4.38 -5.54
C ALA A 70 7.30 -5.60 -4.88
N ALA A 71 6.59 -6.44 -5.65
CA ALA A 71 5.90 -7.59 -5.08
C ALA A 71 6.91 -8.66 -4.63
N SER A 72 7.88 -8.98 -5.50
CA SER A 72 8.95 -9.93 -5.18
C SER A 72 9.80 -9.48 -3.99
N TYR A 73 10.07 -8.16 -3.87
CA TYR A 73 10.81 -7.60 -2.74
C TYR A 73 10.13 -7.89 -1.40
N TRP A 74 8.82 -7.59 -1.29
CA TRP A 74 8.08 -7.76 -0.03
C TRP A 74 7.79 -9.23 0.31
N THR A 75 7.53 -10.07 -0.70
CA THR A 75 7.40 -11.52 -0.47
C THR A 75 8.68 -12.10 0.11
N ALA A 76 9.84 -11.78 -0.47
CA ALA A 76 11.13 -12.25 0.04
C ALA A 76 11.46 -11.70 1.45
N PHE A 77 11.03 -10.48 1.76
CA PHE A 77 11.19 -9.90 3.09
C PHE A 77 10.37 -10.66 4.15
N ALA A 78 9.14 -11.05 3.82
CA ALA A 78 8.27 -11.82 4.70
C ALA A 78 8.84 -13.22 5.02
N ASP A 79 9.57 -13.82 4.08
CA ASP A 79 10.22 -15.14 4.26
C ASP A 79 11.53 -15.08 5.08
N GLY A 80 11.93 -13.89 5.56
CA GLY A 80 13.11 -13.67 6.40
C GLY A 80 12.94 -14.15 7.86
N PRO A 81 13.95 -13.97 8.75
CA PRO A 81 14.05 -14.66 10.05
C PRO A 81 12.97 -14.37 11.11
N GLY A 82 11.88 -13.69 10.75
CA GLY A 82 10.77 -13.35 11.65
C GLY A 82 9.38 -13.53 11.05
N GLY A 83 9.25 -14.22 9.91
CA GLY A 83 7.96 -14.61 9.30
C GLY A 83 7.42 -15.93 9.79
#